data_AF-A0A8J9TN94-F1
#
_entry.id   AF-A0A8J9TN94-F1
#
_cell.length_a   1.000
_cell.length_b   1.000
_cell.length_c   1.000
_cell.angle_alpha   90.00
_cell.angle_beta   90.00
_cell.angle_gamma   90.00
#
_symmetry.space_group_name_H-M   'P 1'
#
loop_
_entity.id
_entity.type
_entity.pdbx_description
1 polymer ?
#
loop_
_entity_poly.entity_id
_entity_poly.type
_entity_poly.pdbx_seq_one_letter_code
_entity_poly.pdbx_strand_id
1 'polypeptide(L)'
;MTDPLRPVVFCGPSGVGKGTLIEMLMRRFPDGQFGFSVSHTTREPREGETNGVQYNFTTKEAIKNEIAEGNFIEYAEVHGKYYGT
;
A
#
# COMPACT_ATOMS: atom_id res chain seq x y z
N MET A 1 -10.76 -20.43 -20.03
CA MET A 1 -9.87 -19.39 -19.48
C MET A 1 -10.54 -18.89 -18.22
N THR A 2 -9.87 -18.91 -17.07
CA THR A 2 -10.38 -18.25 -15.87
C THR A 2 -10.24 -16.75 -16.05
N ASP A 3 -11.29 -15.98 -15.74
CA ASP A 3 -11.21 -14.53 -15.75
C ASP A 3 -10.06 -14.05 -14.86
N PRO A 4 -9.36 -12.96 -15.25
CA PRO A 4 -8.31 -12.39 -14.41
C PRO A 4 -8.89 -11.97 -13.06
N LEU A 5 -8.13 -12.21 -11.99
CA LEU A 5 -8.52 -11.78 -10.65
C LEU A 5 -8.72 -10.25 -10.64
N ARG A 6 -9.88 -9.81 -10.15
CA ARG A 6 -10.22 -8.40 -10.06
C ARG A 6 -9.71 -7.82 -8.74
N PRO A 7 -8.95 -6.72 -8.74
CA PRO A 7 -8.53 -6.06 -7.50
C PRO A 7 -9.73 -5.59 -6.68
N VAL A 8 -9.63 -5.71 -5.36
CA VAL A 8 -10.61 -5.16 -4.41
C VAL A 8 -9.99 -3.91 -3.79
N VAL A 9 -10.66 -2.77 -3.95
CA VAL A 9 -10.17 -1.46 -3.48
C VAL A 9 -10.97 -1.03 -2.24
N PHE A 10 -10.27 -0.83 -1.12
CA PHE A 10 -10.84 -0.27 0.10
C PHE A 10 -10.55 1.25 0.14
N CYS A 11 -11.57 2.08 -0.05
CA CYS A 11 -11.46 3.54 0.00
C CYS A 11 -12.24 4.14 1.18
N GLY A 12 -11.76 5.28 1.70
CA GLY A 12 -12.39 5.99 2.82
C GLY A 12 -11.38 6.85 3.59
N PRO A 13 -11.82 7.77 4.46
CA PRO A 13 -10.95 8.69 5.18
C PRO A 13 -9.98 7.99 6.14
N SER A 14 -8.94 8.71 6.58
CA SER A 14 -8.04 8.21 7.61
C SER A 14 -8.82 7.90 8.90
N GLY A 15 -8.47 6.81 9.60
CA GLY A 15 -9.11 6.42 10.85
C GLY A 15 -10.44 5.65 10.74
N VAL A 16 -11.02 5.47 9.54
CA VAL A 16 -12.33 4.79 9.37
C VAL A 16 -12.29 3.25 9.55
N GLY A 17 -11.10 2.66 9.75
CA GLY A 17 -10.96 1.21 9.98
C GLY A 17 -10.65 0.36 8.73
N LYS A 18 -10.21 0.96 7.61
CA LYS A 18 -9.84 0.22 6.38
C LYS A 18 -8.82 -0.91 6.63
N GLY A 19 -7.75 -0.62 7.37
CA GLY A 19 -6.71 -1.60 7.71
C GLY A 19 -7.26 -2.76 8.53
N THR A 20 -8.18 -2.51 9.46
CA THR A 20 -8.85 -3.53 10.25
C THR A 20 -9.68 -4.47 9.38
N LEU A 21 -10.42 -3.94 8.40
CA LEU A 21 -11.19 -4.76 7.46
C LEU A 21 -10.28 -5.63 6.59
N ILE A 22 -9.16 -5.08 6.11
CA ILE A 22 -8.17 -5.81 5.31
C ILE A 22 -7.55 -6.94 6.15
N GLU A 23 -7.16 -6.66 7.39
CA GLU A 23 -6.62 -7.69 8.30
C GLU A 23 -7.63 -8.81 8.56
N MET A 24 -8.89 -8.46 8.81
CA MET A 24 -9.98 -9.44 8.98
C MET A 24 -10.19 -10.28 7.72
N LEU A 25 -10.13 -9.67 6.53
CA LEU A 25 -10.24 -10.35 5.24
C LEU A 25 -9.11 -11.38 5.06
N MET A 26 -7.86 -10.96 5.27
CA MET A 26 -6.69 -11.83 5.15
C MET A 26 -6.75 -13.00 6.15
N ARG A 27 -7.19 -12.76 7.39
CA ARG A 27 -7.38 -13.81 8.41
C ARG A 27 -8.52 -14.76 8.07
N ARG A 28 -9.60 -14.27 7.46
CA ARG A 28 -10.78 -15.08 7.10
C ARG A 28 -10.50 -16.02 5.93
N PHE A 29 -9.56 -15.65 5.06
CA PHE A 29 -9.19 -16.36 3.84
C PHE A 29 -7.66 -16.60 3.78
N PRO A 30 -7.11 -17.47 4.65
CA PRO A 30 -5.67 -17.64 4.80
C PRO A 30 -4.99 -18.37 3.63
N ASP A 31 -5.76 -19.08 2.79
CA ASP A 31 -5.26 -19.99 1.76
C ASP A 31 -4.86 -19.28 0.45
N GLY A 32 -4.27 -18.08 0.55
CA GLY A 32 -3.68 -17.36 -0.58
C GLY A 32 -4.69 -16.77 -1.58
N GLN A 33 -5.97 -16.69 -1.22
CA GLN A 33 -7.00 -16.09 -2.07
C GLN A 33 -6.81 -14.58 -2.25
N PHE A 34 -6.17 -13.94 -1.25
CA PHE A 34 -5.85 -12.52 -1.27
C PHE A 34 -4.36 -12.31 -1.05
N GLY A 35 -3.80 -11.36 -1.79
CA GLY A 35 -2.53 -10.71 -1.51
C GLY A 35 -2.78 -9.27 -1.08
N PHE A 36 -1.87 -8.71 -0.27
CA PHE A 36 -1.91 -7.30 0.10
C PHE A 36 -0.91 -6.53 -0.77
N SER A 37 -1.37 -5.45 -1.41
CA SER A 37 -0.49 -4.55 -2.16
C SER A 37 0.22 -3.61 -1.18
N VAL A 38 1.54 -3.70 -1.11
CA VAL A 38 2.36 -2.92 -0.18
C VAL A 38 2.79 -1.61 -0.86
N SER A 39 2.16 -0.51 -0.48
CA SER A 39 2.48 0.83 -0.98
C SER A 39 3.90 1.28 -0.60
N HIS A 40 4.42 2.26 -1.31
CA HIS A 40 5.68 2.94 -1.01
C HIS A 40 5.46 4.16 -0.13
N THR A 41 6.43 4.52 0.71
CA THR A 41 6.40 5.79 1.44
C THR A 41 7.79 6.36 1.72
N THR A 42 7.90 7.68 1.81
CA THR A 42 9.11 8.39 2.26
C THR A 42 9.08 8.77 3.74
N ARG A 43 8.06 8.31 4.47
CA ARG A 43 8.01 8.41 5.92
C ARG A 43 8.98 7.39 6.50
N GLU A 44 9.73 7.76 7.53
CA GLU A 44 10.53 6.80 8.29
C GLU A 44 9.65 5.71 8.91
N PRO A 45 10.11 4.45 8.98
CA PRO A 45 9.41 3.40 9.70
C PRO A 45 9.23 3.79 11.17
N ARG A 46 8.05 3.50 11.71
CA ARG A 46 7.79 3.55 13.15
C ARG A 46 8.35 2.29 13.80
N GLU A 47 8.53 2.33 15.11
CA GLU A 47 8.90 1.15 15.88
C GLU A 47 7.94 -0.02 15.60
N GLY A 48 8.51 -1.18 15.26
CA GLY A 48 7.77 -2.40 14.89
C GLY A 48 7.33 -2.49 13.42
N GLU A 49 7.51 -1.46 12.59
CA GLU A 49 7.28 -1.56 11.16
C GLU A 49 8.45 -2.24 10.44
N THR A 50 8.14 -3.06 9.44
CA THR A 50 9.14 -3.79 8.65
C THR A 50 9.00 -3.41 7.18
N ASN A 51 10.13 -3.15 6.53
CA ASN A 51 10.16 -2.85 5.10
C ASN A 51 9.59 -4.02 4.27
N GLY A 52 8.73 -3.70 3.32
CA GLY A 52 8.05 -4.69 2.48
C GLY A 52 6.85 -5.38 3.14
N VAL A 53 6.49 -4.99 4.37
CA VAL A 53 5.31 -5.52 5.08
C VAL A 53 4.22 -4.46 5.18
N GLN A 54 4.47 -3.37 5.91
CA GLN A 54 3.51 -2.26 6.01
C GLN A 54 3.66 -1.28 4.85
N TYR A 55 4.90 -0.97 4.50
CA TYR A 55 5.27 -0.13 3.36
C TYR A 55 6.61 -0.58 2.80
N ASN A 56 6.84 -0.24 1.54
CA ASN A 56 8.17 -0.13 0.96
C ASN A 56 8.72 1.26 1.33
N PHE A 57 9.55 1.32 2.36
CA PHE A 57 10.19 2.55 2.82
C PHE A 57 11.27 2.95 1.82
N THR A 58 11.14 4.15 1.26
CA THR A 58 11.99 4.65 0.16
C THR A 58 12.37 6.10 0.38
N THR A 59 13.25 6.64 -0.47
CA THR A 59 13.67 8.04 -0.41
C THR A 59 12.76 8.93 -1.26
N LYS A 60 12.81 10.25 -1.00
CA LYS A 60 12.06 11.24 -1.80
C LYS A 60 12.52 11.26 -3.25
N GLU A 61 13.80 11.06 -3.48
CA GLU A 61 14.41 11.04 -4.81
C GLU A 61 13.92 9.81 -5.58
N ALA A 62 13.96 8.62 -4.96
CA ALA A 62 13.52 7.38 -5.59
C ALA A 62 12.04 7.43 -5.98
N ILE A 63 11.15 7.81 -5.05
CA ILE A 63 9.71 7.83 -5.36
C ILE A 63 9.37 8.86 -6.44
N LYS A 64 10.08 10.01 -6.49
CA LYS A 64 9.86 11.02 -7.54
C LYS A 64 10.28 10.53 -8.92
N ASN A 65 11.35 9.74 -9.00
CA ASN A 65 11.77 9.13 -10.25
C ASN A 65 10.71 8.12 -10.74
N GLU A 66 10.25 7.24 -9.86
CA GLU A 66 9.19 6.25 -10.16
C GLU A 66 7.86 6.92 -10.57
N ILE A 67 7.50 8.05 -9.94
CA ILE A 67 6.35 8.87 -10.36
C ILE A 67 6.56 9.42 -11.78
N ALA A 68 7.76 9.94 -12.10
CA ALA A 68 8.08 10.49 -13.42
C ALA A 68 8.08 9.41 -14.51
N GLU A 69 8.40 8.16 -14.15
CA GLU A 69 8.37 7.00 -15.04
C GLU A 69 6.97 6.40 -15.20
N GLY A 70 5.99 6.82 -14.40
CA GLY A 70 4.61 6.34 -14.48
C GLY A 70 4.39 4.97 -13.83
N ASN A 71 5.23 4.59 -12.87
CA ASN A 71 5.20 3.25 -12.25
C ASN A 71 4.17 3.12 -11.11
N PHE A 72 3.48 4.20 -10.74
CA PHE A 72 2.43 4.20 -9.71
C PHE A 72 1.03 4.33 -10.31
N ILE A 73 0.09 3.54 -9.79
CA ILE A 73 -1.35 3.64 -10.07
C ILE A 73 -1.92 4.90 -9.39
N GLU A 74 -1.48 5.18 -8.17
CA GLU A 74 -1.83 6.41 -7.44
C GLU A 74 -0.68 6.90 -6.55
N TYR A 75 -0.63 8.21 -6.28
CA TYR A 75 0.31 8.80 -5.34
C TYR A 75 -0.21 10.09 -4.72
N ALA A 76 0.28 10.42 -3.53
CA ALA A 76 -0.04 11.66 -2.83
C ALA A 76 1.13 12.14 -1.96
N GLU A 77 1.21 13.47 -1.78
CA GLU A 77 2.06 14.09 -0.76
C GLU A 77 1.20 14.50 0.44
N VAL A 78 1.52 13.94 1.61
CA VAL A 78 0.81 14.18 2.86
C VAL A 78 1.82 14.58 3.92
N HIS A 79 1.67 15.79 4.49
CA HIS A 79 2.58 16.35 5.49
C HIS A 79 4.07 16.27 5.10
N GLY A 80 4.39 16.53 3.82
CA GLY A 80 5.76 16.52 3.30
C GLY A 80 6.37 15.12 3.11
N LYS A 81 5.55 14.06 3.19
CA LYS A 81 5.91 12.67 2.92
C LYS A 81 5.11 12.16 1.73
N TYR A 82 5.75 11.41 0.83
CA TYR A 82 5.07 10.81 -0.30
C TYR A 82 4.58 9.40 0.04
N TYR A 83 3.49 9.02 -0.62
CA TYR A 83 2.88 7.71 -0.60
C TYR A 83 2.50 7.33 -2.03
N GLY A 84 2.68 6.08 -2.43
CA GLY A 84 2.30 5.63 -3.77
C GLY A 84 2.04 4.12 -3.85
N THR A 85 1.07 3.72 -4.66
CA THR A 85 0.72 2.31 -4.92
C THR A 85 0.85 2.00 -6.40
#